data_AF-A0A0C1U974-F1
#
_entry.id   AF-A0A0C1U974-F1
#
_cell.length_a   1.000
_cell.length_b   1.000
_cell.length_c   1.000
_cell.angle_alpha   90.00
_cell.angle_beta   90.00
_cell.angle_gamma   90.00
#
_symmetry.space_group_name_H-M   'P 1'
#
loop_
_entity.id
_entity.type
_entity.pdbx_description
1 polymer ?
#
loop_
_entity_poly.entity_id
_entity_poly.type
_entity_poly.pdbx_seq_one_letter_code
_entity_poly.pdbx_strand_id
1 'polypeptide(L)'
;MKRAGDGEMVTDPFLIGSGLRSLRRRRCLLWAVILLYVPEIWVTLAWTHSGRAALITFYVWFLFLWNTVILVAFTRCPRCRNYYHIKFAFPLYFRHCRHCGLAIDADKRGAL
;
A
#
# COMPACT_ATOMS: atom_id res chain seq x y z
N MET A 1 -17.91 0.75 33.27
CA MET A 1 -16.93 1.17 32.24
C MET A 1 -16.36 -0.07 31.57
N LYS A 2 -16.66 -0.26 30.28
CA LYS A 2 -16.35 -1.44 29.48
C LYS A 2 -14.88 -1.33 29.01
N ARG A 3 -13.97 -2.13 29.58
CA ARG A 3 -12.62 -2.28 29.00
C ARG A 3 -12.79 -3.02 27.67
N ALA A 4 -12.53 -2.33 26.57
CA ALA A 4 -12.58 -2.91 25.23
C ALA A 4 -11.51 -4.00 25.14
N GLY A 5 -11.94 -5.21 24.77
CA GLY A 5 -11.15 -6.43 24.82
C GLY A 5 -9.84 -6.37 24.06
N ASP A 6 -8.79 -6.86 24.72
CA ASP A 6 -8.16 -8.13 24.34
C ASP A 6 -7.97 -8.27 22.82
N GLY A 7 -6.87 -7.71 22.34
CA GLY A 7 -6.35 -7.97 21.02
C GLY A 7 -5.97 -9.44 20.89
N GLU A 8 -6.89 -10.23 20.34
CA GLU A 8 -6.59 -11.59 19.89
C GLU A 8 -5.54 -11.52 18.78
N MET A 9 -4.28 -11.82 19.14
CA MET A 9 -3.20 -11.99 18.17
C MET A 9 -3.52 -13.21 17.32
N VAL A 10 -3.99 -12.97 16.10
CA VAL A 10 -4.13 -14.02 15.10
C VAL A 10 -2.76 -14.65 14.92
N THR A 11 -2.63 -15.89 15.38
CA THR A 11 -1.40 -16.68 15.36
C THR A 11 -1.42 -17.72 14.25
N ASP A 12 -2.58 -17.92 13.62
CA ASP A 12 -2.74 -18.85 12.50
C ASP A 12 -1.83 -18.43 11.33
N PRO A 13 -0.80 -19.24 11.00
CA PRO A 13 0.18 -18.91 9.98
C PRO A 13 -0.46 -18.68 8.59
N PHE A 14 -1.53 -19.40 8.27
CA PHE A 14 -2.22 -19.33 6.98
C PHE A 14 -3.01 -18.00 6.84
N LEU A 15 -3.70 -17.58 7.90
CA LEU A 15 -4.39 -16.29 7.92
C LEU A 15 -3.41 -15.11 7.87
N ILE A 16 -2.27 -15.20 8.55
CA ILE A 16 -1.23 -14.17 8.49
C ILE A 16 -0.62 -14.10 7.08
N GLY A 17 -0.27 -15.24 6.48
CA GLY A 17 0.32 -15.32 5.14
C GLY A 17 -0.59 -14.76 4.05
N SER A 18 -1.88 -15.12 4.06
CA SER A 18 -2.89 -14.60 3.12
C SER A 18 -3.04 -13.07 3.22
N GLY A 19 -3.09 -12.54 4.44
CA GLY A 19 -3.11 -11.10 4.70
C GLY A 19 -1.86 -10.39 4.18
N LEU A 20 -0.67 -10.94 4.40
CA LEU A 20 0.60 -10.40 3.89
C LEU A 20 0.66 -10.41 2.35
N ARG A 21 0.10 -11.43 1.70
CA ARG A 21 0.03 -11.51 0.23
C ARG A 21 -0.84 -10.40 -0.35
N SER A 22 -1.95 -10.06 0.32
CA SER A 22 -2.80 -8.93 -0.07
C SER A 22 -2.05 -7.60 0.06
N LEU A 23 -1.24 -7.44 1.11
CA LEU A 23 -0.43 -6.24 1.37
C LEU A 23 0.62 -6.04 0.27
N ARG A 24 1.30 -7.13 -0.13
CA ARG A 24 2.25 -7.13 -1.25
C ARG A 24 1.59 -6.75 -2.57
N ARG A 25 0.41 -7.31 -2.87
CA ARG A 25 -0.36 -6.95 -4.08
C ARG A 25 -0.67 -5.45 -4.12
N ARG A 26 -1.14 -4.86 -3.02
CA ARG A 26 -1.48 -3.43 -2.95
C ARG A 26 -0.25 -2.55 -3.15
N ARG A 27 0.90 -2.90 -2.56
CA ARG A 27 2.18 -2.19 -2.83
C ARG A 27 2.62 -2.36 -4.27
N CYS A 28 2.44 -3.54 -4.85
CA CYS A 28 2.74 -3.78 -6.26
C CYS A 28 1.86 -2.92 -7.17
N LEU A 29 0.56 -2.76 -6.84
CA LEU A 29 -0.35 -1.86 -7.56
C LEU A 29 0.12 -0.41 -7.48
N LEU A 30 0.54 0.08 -6.30
CA LEU A 30 1.09 1.42 -6.15
C LEU A 30 2.34 1.63 -7.02
N TRP A 31 3.26 0.66 -7.00
CA TRP A 31 4.43 0.70 -7.87
C TRP A 31 4.07 0.63 -9.35
N ALA A 32 3.08 -0.18 -9.73
CA ALA A 32 2.60 -0.26 -11.10
C ALA A 32 2.05 1.09 -11.56
N VAL A 33 1.21 1.76 -10.77
CA VAL A 33 0.68 3.10 -11.07
C VAL A 33 1.79 4.14 -11.20
N ILE A 34 2.79 4.10 -10.30
CA ILE A 34 3.95 4.99 -10.39
C ILE A 34 4.75 4.76 -11.68
N LEU A 35 5.02 3.50 -12.02
CA LEU A 35 5.77 3.16 -13.23
C LEU A 35 4.98 3.48 -14.50
N LEU A 36 3.64 3.40 -14.46
CA LEU A 36 2.76 3.73 -15.59
C LEU A 36 2.82 5.20 -15.97
N TYR A 37 3.16 6.08 -15.04
CA TYR A 37 3.32 7.52 -15.30
C TYR A 37 4.33 7.84 -16.40
N VAL A 38 5.45 7.13 -16.39
CA VAL A 38 6.58 7.39 -17.31
C VAL A 38 6.18 7.17 -18.77
N PRO A 39 5.65 6.01 -19.18
CA PRO A 39 5.17 5.82 -20.54
C PRO A 39 3.98 6.71 -20.87
N GLU A 40 3.10 7.00 -19.91
CA GLU A 40 1.92 7.85 -20.14
C GLU A 40 2.30 9.29 -20.48
N ILE A 41 3.24 9.88 -19.75
CA ILE A 41 3.81 11.19 -20.08
C ILE A 41 4.55 11.16 -21.40
N TRP A 42 5.36 10.12 -21.64
CA TRP A 42 6.15 10.02 -22.86
C TRP A 42 5.24 9.98 -24.10
N VAL A 43 4.18 9.16 -24.08
CA VAL A 43 3.16 9.10 -25.14
C VAL A 43 2.45 10.43 -25.29
N THR A 44 2.06 11.07 -24.18
CA THR A 44 1.36 12.36 -24.23
C THR A 44 2.23 13.43 -24.87
N LEU A 45 3.51 13.53 -24.49
CA LEU A 45 4.45 14.48 -25.07
C LEU A 45 4.72 14.19 -26.55
N ALA A 46 4.93 12.92 -26.91
CA ALA A 46 5.22 12.49 -28.27
C ALA A 46 4.07 12.76 -29.25
N TRP A 47 2.81 12.68 -28.78
CA TRP A 47 1.64 12.84 -29.67
C TRP A 47 1.08 14.26 -29.70
N THR A 48 0.98 14.93 -28.56
CA THR A 48 0.21 16.19 -28.50
C THR A 48 1.07 17.44 -28.59
N HIS A 49 2.38 17.38 -28.29
CA HIS A 49 3.29 18.55 -28.24
C HIS A 49 2.73 19.77 -27.46
N SER A 50 1.71 19.55 -26.60
CA SER A 50 0.88 20.61 -26.02
C SER A 50 0.84 20.46 -24.51
N GLY A 51 1.20 21.54 -23.79
CA GLY A 51 1.23 21.54 -22.33
C GLY A 51 -0.13 21.31 -21.67
N ARG A 52 -1.24 21.64 -22.36
CA ARG A 52 -2.60 21.41 -21.82
C ARG A 52 -2.97 19.94 -21.77
N ALA A 53 -2.59 19.16 -22.77
CA ALA A 53 -2.85 17.72 -22.79
C ALA A 53 -2.03 17.00 -21.70
N ALA A 54 -0.76 17.38 -21.53
CA ALA A 54 0.09 16.88 -20.46
C ALA A 54 -0.49 17.16 -19.05
N LEU A 55 -1.07 18.35 -18.84
CA LEU A 55 -1.75 18.69 -17.59
C LEU A 55 -2.96 17.78 -17.31
N ILE A 56 -3.81 17.53 -18.30
CA ILE A 56 -4.99 16.65 -18.12
C ILE A 56 -4.55 15.22 -17.78
N THR A 57 -3.59 14.67 -18.54
CA THR A 57 -3.02 13.35 -18.27
C THR A 57 -2.46 13.27 -16.85
N PHE A 58 -1.71 14.29 -16.41
CA PHE A 58 -1.19 14.35 -15.04
C PHE A 58 -2.31 14.29 -13.99
N TYR A 59 -3.40 15.04 -14.17
CA TYR A 59 -4.52 15.02 -13.22
C TYR A 59 -5.22 13.66 -13.16
N VAL A 60 -5.45 13.02 -14.31
CA VAL A 60 -6.06 11.67 -14.36
C VAL A 60 -5.17 10.68 -13.63
N TRP A 61 -3.88 10.65 -13.95
CA TRP A 61 -2.92 9.79 -13.28
C TRP A 61 -2.82 10.07 -11.77
N PHE A 62 -2.81 11.35 -11.38
CA PHE A 62 -2.73 11.76 -9.97
C PHE A 62 -3.94 11.25 -9.17
N LEU A 63 -5.15 11.27 -9.74
CA LEU A 63 -6.33 10.71 -9.11
C LEU A 63 -6.19 9.19 -8.92
N PHE A 64 -5.67 8.45 -9.90
CA PHE A 64 -5.39 7.02 -9.76
C PHE A 64 -4.37 6.74 -8.66
N LEU A 65 -3.27 7.52 -8.63
CA LEU A 65 -2.25 7.39 -7.59
C LEU A 65 -2.82 7.69 -6.21
N TRP A 66 -3.60 8.77 -6.07
CA TRP A 66 -4.23 9.16 -4.81
C TRP A 66 -5.14 8.05 -4.26
N ASN A 67 -6.03 7.50 -5.09
CA ASN A 67 -6.89 6.38 -4.70
C ASN A 67 -6.08 5.15 -4.28
N THR A 68 -4.99 4.85 -5.00
CA THR A 68 -4.12 3.72 -4.69
C THR A 68 -3.37 3.93 -3.37
N VAL A 69 -2.89 5.14 -3.10
CA VAL A 69 -2.24 5.52 -1.84
C VAL A 69 -3.19 5.33 -0.66
N ILE A 70 -4.44 5.79 -0.76
CA ILE A 70 -5.46 5.58 0.28
C ILE A 70 -5.67 4.07 0.51
N LEU A 71 -5.87 3.29 -0.56
CA LEU A 71 -6.07 1.85 -0.46
C LEU A 71 -4.90 1.09 0.18
N VAL A 72 -3.67 1.60 0.05
CA VAL A 72 -2.47 1.04 0.69
C VAL A 72 -2.32 1.55 2.13
N ALA A 73 -2.60 2.83 2.39
CA ALA A 73 -2.46 3.43 3.72
C ALA A 73 -3.44 2.85 4.74
N PHE A 74 -4.69 2.59 4.32
CA PHE A 74 -5.73 1.99 5.17
C PHE A 74 -5.59 0.47 5.34
N THR A 75 -4.48 -0.12 4.90
CA THR A 75 -4.24 -1.56 5.11
C THR A 75 -4.00 -1.89 6.58
N ARG A 76 -4.80 -2.83 7.08
CA ARG A 76 -4.67 -3.37 8.43
C ARG A 76 -3.66 -4.51 8.44
N CYS A 77 -2.83 -4.57 9.48
CA CYS A 77 -1.94 -5.69 9.71
C CYS A 77 -2.75 -6.95 10.02
N PRO A 78 -2.49 -8.11 9.38
CA PRO A 78 -3.24 -9.33 9.65
C PRO A 78 -3.00 -9.91 11.06
N ARG A 79 -1.87 -9.58 11.70
CA ARG A 79 -1.51 -10.09 13.05
C ARG A 79 -2.06 -9.21 14.18
N CYS A 80 -1.89 -7.89 14.10
CA CYS A 80 -2.30 -6.97 15.17
C CYS A 80 -3.52 -6.12 14.86
N ARG A 81 -4.13 -6.26 13.66
CA ARG A 81 -5.28 -5.49 13.13
C ARG A 81 -5.14 -3.96 13.12
N ASN A 82 -4.03 -3.41 13.59
CA ASN A 82 -3.70 -1.99 13.51
C ASN A 82 -3.24 -1.59 12.10
N TYR A 83 -3.28 -0.28 11.81
CA TYR A 83 -2.81 0.26 10.55
C TYR A 83 -1.32 -0.05 10.35
N TYR A 84 -0.99 -0.70 9.24
CA TYR A 84 0.38 -1.18 9.00
C TYR A 84 1.36 -0.02 8.79
N HIS A 85 0.90 1.05 8.14
CA HIS A 85 1.71 2.19 7.70
C HIS A 85 1.55 3.46 8.53
N ILE A 86 0.55 3.51 9.41
CA ILE A 86 0.19 4.72 10.16
C ILE A 86 0.58 4.53 11.63
N LYS A 87 1.76 5.04 12.00
CA LYS A 87 2.14 5.27 13.41
C LYS A 87 2.11 6.76 13.79
N PHE A 88 2.20 7.65 12.79
CA PHE A 88 2.19 9.11 12.87
C PHE A 88 1.53 9.67 11.59
N ALA A 89 1.40 10.99 11.46
CA ALA A 89 0.72 11.70 10.36
C ALA A 89 1.25 11.39 8.93
N PHE A 90 2.35 10.66 8.79
CA PHE A 90 2.91 10.26 7.50
C PHE A 90 2.87 8.74 7.30
N PRO A 91 2.32 8.25 6.17
CA PRO A 91 2.36 6.84 5.81
C PRO A 91 3.80 6.46 5.40
N LEU A 92 4.58 5.99 6.36
CA LEU A 92 5.91 5.46 6.05
C LEU A 92 5.77 4.03 5.53
N TYR A 93 6.11 3.86 4.26
CA TYR A 93 6.09 2.58 3.55
C TYR A 93 7.23 1.65 3.99
N PHE A 94 7.37 1.36 5.28
CA PHE A 94 8.36 0.41 5.77
C PHE A 94 8.00 -1.04 5.42
N ARG A 95 9.00 -1.92 5.40
CA ARG A 95 8.85 -3.37 5.18
C ARG A 95 8.39 -4.15 6.43
N HIS A 96 8.20 -3.45 7.55
CA HIS A 96 7.86 -4.03 8.85
C HIS A 96 6.69 -3.27 9.48
N CYS A 97 5.79 -3.98 10.16
CA CYS A 97 4.71 -3.36 10.91
C CYS A 97 5.28 -2.54 12.07
N ARG A 98 4.85 -1.29 12.23
CA ARG A 98 5.33 -0.40 13.30
C ARG A 98 4.77 -0.71 14.71
N HIS A 99 3.76 -1.58 14.79
CA HIS A 99 3.14 -2.04 16.04
C HIS A 99 3.65 -3.41 16.48
N CYS A 100 3.63 -4.41 15.58
CA CYS A 100 4.02 -5.80 15.91
C CYS A 100 5.37 -6.23 15.34
N GLY A 101 6.07 -5.37 14.57
CA GLY A 101 7.35 -5.71 13.95
C GLY A 101 7.27 -6.70 12.77
N LEU A 102 6.07 -7.21 12.44
CA LEU A 102 5.89 -8.25 11.43
C LEU A 102 6.42 -7.80 10.06
N ALA A 103 7.43 -8.49 9.57
CA ALA A 103 7.99 -8.28 8.24
C ALA A 103 6.97 -8.67 7.16
N ILE A 104 6.92 -7.92 6.06
CA ILE A 104 6.04 -8.20 4.92
C ILE A 104 6.34 -9.57 4.26
N ASP A 105 7.57 -10.06 4.45
CA ASP A 105 8.08 -11.33 3.94
C ASP A 105 8.18 -12.42 5.02
N ALA A 106 7.61 -12.23 6.22
CA ALA A 106 7.69 -13.23 7.30
C ALA A 106 7.18 -14.61 6.85
N ASP A 107 6.08 -14.60 6.10
CA ASP A 107 5.47 -15.76 5.41
C ASP A 107 6.44 -16.48 4.43
N LYS A 108 7.29 -15.74 3.72
CA LYS A 108 8.25 -16.33 2.77
C LYS A 108 9.53 -16.86 3.43
N ARG A 109 9.87 -16.37 4.62
CA ARG A 109 11.09 -16.73 5.34
C ARG A 109 10.89 -17.86 6.35
N GLY A 110 9.68 -18.39 6.47
CA GLY A 110 9.34 -19.36 7.52
C GLY A 110 9.42 -18.79 8.93
N ALA A 111 9.36 -17.46 9.07
CA ALA A 111 9.52 -16.75 10.35
C ALA A 111 8.17 -16.24 10.88
N LEU A 112 7.14 -17.10 10.82
CA LEU A 112 5.77 -16.81 11.28
C LEU A 112 5.58 -17.15 12.77
#